data_AF-A0A433TJC2-F1
#
_entry.id   AF-A0A433TJC2-F1
#
_cell.length_a   1.000
_cell.length_b   1.000
_cell.length_c   1.000
_cell.angle_alpha   90.00
_cell.angle_beta   90.00
_cell.angle_gamma   90.00
#
_symmetry.space_group_name_H-M   'P 1'
#
loop_
_entity.id
_entity.type
_entity.pdbx_description
1 polymer ?
#
loop_
_entity_poly.entity_id
_entity_poly.type
_entity_poly.pdbx_seq_one_letter_code
_entity_poly.pdbx_strand_id
1 'polypeptide(L)'
;MSEDFQVLPVHQHIHLQDECSEILNQQWPRSKAARNHSINKSTDTLPVSLAFVRHFENKADEVLGFSKISAVQGIKDAGLIESVVLREDNRGKGLGRVLMNLTEQYGHKLGIRRMYLSTKDKEGFYAHLGYEKCQPVLSLGNNAHRVPESMENIAM
;
A
#
# COMPACT_ATOMS: atom_id res chain seq x y z
N MET A 1 24.93 -12.73 -7.82
CA MET A 1 24.36 -11.41 -7.47
C MET A 1 23.00 -11.70 -6.87
N SER A 2 22.86 -11.59 -5.56
CA SER A 2 21.56 -11.68 -4.89
C SER A 2 20.79 -10.41 -5.19
N GLU A 3 19.63 -10.55 -5.82
CA GLU A 3 18.62 -9.51 -5.89
C GLU A 3 17.52 -9.91 -4.92
N ASP A 4 17.09 -8.96 -4.09
CA ASP A 4 15.98 -9.17 -3.16
C ASP A 4 14.91 -8.10 -3.38
N PHE A 5 13.67 -8.51 -3.14
CA PHE A 5 12.49 -7.68 -3.30
C PHE A 5 11.91 -7.37 -1.93
N GLN A 6 11.72 -6.09 -1.64
CA GLN A 6 11.19 -5.64 -0.36
C GLN A 6 10.16 -4.53 -0.54
N VAL A 7 9.33 -4.33 0.48
CA VAL A 7 8.48 -3.14 0.61
C VAL A 7 8.98 -2.30 1.77
N LEU A 8 9.20 -1.02 1.51
CA LEU A 8 9.76 -0.08 2.48
C LEU A 8 8.74 1.03 2.80
N PRO A 9 8.52 1.36 4.09
CA PRO A 9 7.67 2.47 4.48
C PRO A 9 8.29 3.79 4.02
N VAL A 10 7.57 4.53 3.18
CA VAL A 10 8.08 5.75 2.53
C VAL A 10 8.40 6.85 3.55
N HIS A 11 7.70 6.92 4.69
CA HIS A 11 7.99 7.92 5.74
C HIS A 11 9.35 7.70 6.44
N GLN A 12 9.89 6.48 6.42
CA GLN A 12 11.23 6.17 6.91
C GLN A 12 12.29 6.22 5.79
N HIS A 13 11.85 6.24 4.52
CA HIS A 13 12.69 6.20 3.32
C HIS A 13 12.33 7.34 2.37
N ILE A 14 12.40 8.58 2.86
CA ILE A 14 11.91 9.78 2.16
C ILE A 14 12.57 10.00 0.78
N HIS A 15 13.76 9.45 0.55
CA HIS A 15 14.45 9.51 -0.73
C HIS A 15 13.72 8.74 -1.84
N LEU A 16 12.85 7.78 -1.50
CA LEU A 16 12.03 6.99 -2.44
C LEU A 16 10.72 7.71 -2.84
N GLN A 17 10.37 8.80 -2.16
CA GLN A 17 9.07 9.44 -2.28
C GLN A 17 8.78 9.98 -3.68
N ASP A 18 9.77 10.66 -4.28
CA ASP A 18 9.59 11.30 -5.58
C ASP A 18 9.31 10.25 -6.67
N GLU A 19 10.06 9.15 -6.67
CA GLU A 19 9.85 8.04 -7.60
C GLU A 19 8.48 7.36 -7.37
N CYS A 20 8.07 7.15 -6.12
CA CYS A 20 6.72 6.68 -5.81
C CYS A 20 5.62 7.59 -6.36
N SER A 21 5.79 8.91 -6.23
CA SER A 21 4.86 9.91 -6.76
C SER A 21 4.78 9.86 -8.28
N GLU A 22 5.91 9.67 -8.96
CA GLU A 22 5.98 9.54 -10.42
C GLU A 22 5.25 8.29 -10.90
N ILE A 23 5.52 7.12 -10.31
CA ILE A 23 4.86 5.85 -10.64
C ILE A 23 3.33 5.97 -10.50
N LEU A 24 2.86 6.57 -9.39
CA LEU A 24 1.44 6.79 -9.16
C LEU A 24 0.82 7.74 -10.18
N ASN A 25 1.54 8.79 -10.60
CA ASN A 25 1.05 9.76 -11.57
C ASN A 25 1.04 9.22 -13.00
N GLN A 26 1.98 8.35 -13.37
CA GLN A 26 1.95 7.67 -14.66
C GLN A 26 0.67 6.81 -14.80
N GLN A 27 0.28 6.11 -13.74
CA GLN A 27 -0.92 5.26 -13.78
C GLN A 27 -2.24 6.03 -13.59
N TRP A 28 -2.25 7.05 -12.73
CA TRP A 28 -3.44 7.86 -12.45
C TRP A 28 -3.04 9.34 -12.32
N PRO A 29 -3.13 10.15 -13.39
CA PRO A 29 -2.62 11.52 -13.36
C PRO A 29 -3.26 12.41 -12.28
N ARG A 30 -2.42 13.02 -11.43
CA ARG A 30 -2.76 14.05 -10.42
C ARG A 30 -1.59 15.05 -10.31
N SER A 31 -1.78 16.14 -9.56
CA SER A 31 -0.67 17.05 -9.26
C SER A 31 0.37 16.38 -8.35
N LYS A 32 1.65 16.73 -8.51
CA LYS A 32 2.74 16.27 -7.61
C LYS A 32 2.42 16.60 -6.14
N ALA A 33 1.85 17.78 -5.88
CA ALA A 33 1.40 18.16 -4.55
C ALA A 33 0.33 17.21 -3.97
N ALA A 34 -0.66 16.79 -4.77
CA ALA A 34 -1.68 15.84 -4.32
C ALA A 34 -1.10 14.44 -4.04
N ARG A 35 -0.11 14.00 -4.83
CA ARG A 35 0.61 12.74 -4.58
C ARG A 35 1.41 12.80 -3.30
N ASN A 36 2.24 13.82 -3.16
CA ASN A 36 3.04 14.03 -1.96
C ASN A 36 2.15 14.16 -0.72
N HIS A 37 1.03 14.87 -0.80
CA HIS A 37 0.07 14.94 0.31
C HIS A 37 -0.48 13.57 0.73
N SER A 38 -0.78 12.68 -0.22
CA SER A 38 -1.26 11.32 0.09
C SER A 38 -0.15 10.42 0.65
N ILE A 39 1.06 10.51 0.10
CA ILE A 39 2.23 9.73 0.53
C ILE A 39 2.68 10.16 1.93
N ASN A 40 2.72 11.47 2.20
CA ASN A 40 3.16 12.06 3.48
C ASN A 40 2.25 11.76 4.67
N LYS A 41 1.10 11.09 4.45
CA LYS A 41 0.26 10.56 5.53
C LYS A 41 0.74 9.21 6.06
N SER A 42 1.77 8.63 5.44
CA SER A 42 2.38 7.38 5.86
C SER A 42 2.89 7.50 7.31
N THR A 43 2.55 6.54 8.16
CA THR A 43 2.97 6.44 9.56
C THR A 43 3.46 5.03 9.90
N ASP A 44 4.03 4.84 11.08
CA ASP A 44 4.47 3.53 11.58
C ASP A 44 3.31 2.53 11.83
N THR A 45 2.07 3.03 11.82
CA THR A 45 0.85 2.23 11.97
C THR A 45 0.02 2.30 10.69
N LEU A 46 -1.11 3.03 10.71
CA LEU A 46 -1.96 3.24 9.54
C LEU A 46 -2.35 4.74 9.43
N PRO A 47 -2.40 5.28 8.20
CA PRO A 47 -2.08 4.60 6.94
C PRO A 47 -0.58 4.47 6.72
N VAL A 48 -0.13 3.44 5.98
CA VAL A 48 1.27 3.27 5.55
C VAL A 48 1.36 3.21 4.03
N SER A 49 2.19 4.07 3.46
CA SER A 49 2.60 4.07 2.05
C SER A 49 3.90 3.29 1.91
N LEU A 50 3.90 2.31 1.00
CA LEU A 50 4.98 1.34 0.82
C LEU A 50 5.57 1.46 -0.59
N ALA A 51 6.88 1.72 -0.67
CA ALA A 51 7.66 1.61 -1.90
C ALA A 51 8.03 0.14 -2.13
N PHE A 52 7.72 -0.40 -3.30
CA PHE A 52 8.20 -1.72 -3.70
C PHE A 52 9.55 -1.55 -4.38
N VAL A 53 10.61 -2.10 -3.80
CA VAL A 53 11.97 -1.89 -4.28
C VAL A 53 12.67 -3.20 -4.58
N ARG A 54 13.59 -3.13 -5.55
CA ARG A 54 14.62 -4.14 -5.77
C ARG A 54 15.91 -3.64 -5.15
N HIS A 55 16.40 -4.40 -4.17
CA HIS A 55 17.66 -4.13 -3.48
C HIS A 55 18.83 -4.77 -4.20
N PHE A 56 19.98 -4.11 -4.14
CA PHE A 56 21.22 -4.60 -4.71
C PHE A 56 22.39 -4.23 -3.80
N GLU A 57 23.32 -5.16 -3.57
CA GLU A 57 24.42 -4.99 -2.61
C GLU A 57 25.31 -3.75 -2.87
N ASN A 58 25.45 -3.33 -4.13
CA ASN A 58 26.42 -2.29 -4.53
C ASN A 58 25.81 -1.13 -5.34
N LYS A 59 24.49 -0.95 -5.29
CA LYS A 59 23.83 0.18 -5.96
C LYS A 59 22.57 0.59 -5.21
N ALA A 60 22.10 1.80 -5.50
CA ALA A 60 20.87 2.32 -4.93
C ALA A 60 19.68 1.41 -5.26
N ASP A 61 18.73 1.36 -4.31
CA ASP A 61 17.47 0.66 -4.49
C ASP A 61 16.71 1.22 -5.70
N GLU A 62 16.13 0.31 -6.47
CA GLU A 62 15.28 0.65 -7.62
C GLU A 62 13.81 0.55 -7.21
N VAL A 63 13.03 1.63 -7.30
CA VAL A 63 11.60 1.57 -7.01
C VAL A 63 10.85 0.99 -8.20
N LEU A 64 10.22 -0.16 -8.01
CA LEU A 64 9.48 -0.89 -9.02
C LEU A 64 7.98 -0.63 -8.96
N GLY A 65 7.47 -0.16 -7.82
CA GLY A 65 6.05 0.00 -7.60
C GLY A 65 5.68 0.64 -6.27
N PHE A 66 4.38 0.67 -6.01
CA PHE A 66 3.81 1.29 -4.82
C PHE A 66 2.57 0.52 -4.36
N SER A 67 2.35 0.50 -3.05
CA SER A 67 1.07 0.14 -2.45
C SER A 67 0.83 0.99 -1.20
N LYS A 68 -0.42 1.06 -0.75
CA LYS A 68 -0.78 1.74 0.49
C LYS A 68 -1.72 0.86 1.30
N ILE A 69 -1.58 0.87 2.62
CA ILE A 69 -2.52 0.24 3.53
C ILE A 69 -3.14 1.33 4.39
N SER A 70 -4.46 1.36 4.48
CA SER A 70 -5.25 2.26 5.32
C SER A 70 -6.12 1.48 6.28
N ALA A 71 -6.49 2.05 7.44
CA ALA A 71 -7.44 1.39 8.34
C ALA A 71 -8.85 1.33 7.75
N VAL A 72 -9.56 0.24 8.05
CA VAL A 72 -10.98 0.07 7.70
C VAL A 72 -11.86 0.60 8.83
N GLN A 73 -12.82 1.45 8.50
CA GLN A 73 -13.74 2.02 9.47
C GLN A 73 -14.64 0.94 10.07
N GLY A 74 -14.69 0.88 11.40
CA GLY A 74 -15.58 -0.03 12.13
C GLY A 74 -15.17 -1.51 12.10
N ILE A 75 -13.99 -1.84 11.56
CA ILE A 75 -13.47 -3.21 11.55
C ILE A 75 -12.07 -3.22 12.17
N LYS A 76 -11.97 -3.83 13.34
CA LYS A 76 -10.70 -4.01 14.06
C LYS A 76 -9.75 -4.92 13.27
N ASP A 77 -8.45 -4.65 13.38
CA ASP A 77 -7.37 -5.43 12.76
C ASP A 77 -7.57 -5.64 11.24
N ALA A 78 -8.15 -4.65 10.55
CA ALA A 78 -8.43 -4.70 9.12
C ALA A 78 -7.75 -3.56 8.35
N GLY A 79 -7.16 -3.92 7.22
CA GLY A 79 -6.49 -2.99 6.30
C GLY A 79 -7.20 -2.94 4.95
N LEU A 80 -7.29 -1.74 4.38
CA LEU A 80 -7.66 -1.51 2.99
C LEU A 80 -6.37 -1.27 2.19
N ILE A 81 -6.07 -2.18 1.26
CA ILE A 81 -4.98 -2.02 0.30
C ILE A 81 -5.46 -1.14 -0.84
N GLU A 82 -4.70 -0.08 -1.10
CA GLU A 82 -5.02 0.97 -2.06
C GLU A 82 -3.82 1.24 -2.97
N SER A 83 -4.11 1.80 -4.15
CA SER A 83 -3.10 2.35 -5.07
C SER A 83 -1.98 1.36 -5.45
N VAL A 84 -2.30 0.08 -5.60
CA VAL A 84 -1.34 -0.96 -6.01
C VAL A 84 -0.93 -0.74 -7.47
N VAL A 85 0.34 -0.47 -7.71
CA VAL A 85 0.86 -0.18 -9.05
C VAL A 85 2.31 -0.63 -9.20
N LEU A 86 2.65 -1.11 -10.39
CA LEU A 86 4.03 -1.31 -10.85
C LEU A 86 4.35 -0.32 -11.97
N ARG A 87 5.63 0.04 -12.09
CA ARG A 87 6.17 0.65 -13.31
C ARG A 87 5.80 -0.20 -14.52
N GLU A 88 5.49 0.45 -15.64
CA GLU A 88 4.94 -0.22 -16.82
C GLU A 88 5.88 -1.30 -17.38
N ASP A 89 7.18 -0.99 -17.43
CA ASP A 89 8.27 -1.87 -17.84
C ASP A 89 8.44 -3.11 -16.94
N ASN A 90 7.84 -3.12 -15.76
CA ASN A 90 7.92 -4.21 -14.78
C ASN A 90 6.64 -5.07 -14.70
N ARG A 91 5.64 -4.79 -15.55
CA ARG A 91 4.38 -5.56 -15.61
C ARG A 91 4.57 -6.88 -16.37
N GLY A 92 3.68 -7.84 -16.12
CA GLY A 92 3.70 -9.16 -16.78
C GLY A 92 4.82 -10.10 -16.33
N LYS A 93 5.66 -9.69 -15.38
CA LYS A 93 6.84 -10.43 -14.89
C LYS A 93 6.60 -11.16 -13.56
N GLY A 94 5.35 -11.34 -13.15
CA GLY A 94 5.00 -11.91 -11.84
C GLY A 94 5.20 -10.98 -10.63
N LEU A 95 5.83 -9.82 -10.82
CA LEU A 95 6.15 -8.86 -9.75
C LEU A 95 4.92 -8.32 -9.00
N GLY A 96 3.73 -8.34 -9.62
CA GLY A 96 2.49 -7.93 -8.95
C GLY A 96 2.12 -8.86 -7.79
N ARG A 97 2.37 -10.17 -7.96
CA ARG A 97 2.20 -11.17 -6.90
C ARG A 97 3.21 -10.95 -5.77
N VAL A 98 4.45 -10.63 -6.14
CA VAL A 98 5.53 -10.34 -5.16
C VAL A 98 5.18 -9.11 -4.33
N LEU A 99 4.77 -8.02 -4.99
CA LEU A 99 4.31 -6.79 -4.33
C LEU A 99 3.18 -7.08 -3.35
N MET A 100 2.11 -7.76 -3.78
CA MET A 100 0.97 -8.07 -2.91
C MET A 100 1.37 -8.91 -1.70
N ASN A 101 2.14 -9.99 -1.90
CA ASN A 101 2.61 -10.84 -0.81
C ASN A 101 3.45 -10.05 0.22
N LEU A 102 4.34 -9.17 -0.23
CA LEU A 102 5.15 -8.33 0.66
C LEU A 102 4.30 -7.28 1.39
N THR A 103 3.32 -6.68 0.71
CA THR A 103 2.35 -5.75 1.32
C THR A 103 1.49 -6.44 2.39
N GLU A 104 0.99 -7.64 2.12
CA GLU A 104 0.22 -8.46 3.07
C GLU A 104 1.07 -8.83 4.28
N GLN A 105 2.31 -9.30 4.07
CA GLN A 105 3.25 -9.58 5.15
C GLN A 105 3.57 -8.34 6.00
N TYR A 106 3.75 -7.17 5.38
CA TYR A 106 3.95 -5.92 6.09
C TYR A 106 2.72 -5.61 6.97
N GLY A 107 1.52 -5.73 6.42
CA GLY A 107 0.29 -5.54 7.18
C GLY A 107 0.11 -6.52 8.34
N HIS A 108 0.48 -7.80 8.16
CA HIS A 108 0.49 -8.78 9.24
C HIS A 108 1.43 -8.38 10.38
N LYS A 109 2.60 -7.81 10.07
CA LYS A 109 3.52 -7.27 11.10
C LYS A 109 2.90 -6.09 11.87
N LEU A 110 1.98 -5.34 11.26
CA LEU A 110 1.19 -4.30 11.92
C LEU A 110 -0.02 -4.85 12.71
N GLY A 111 -0.19 -6.17 12.81
CA GLY A 111 -1.32 -6.79 13.50
C GLY A 111 -2.60 -6.90 12.69
N ILE A 112 -2.56 -6.57 11.39
CA ILE A 112 -3.73 -6.71 10.50
C ILE A 112 -3.99 -8.19 10.22
N ARG A 113 -5.24 -8.60 10.39
CA ARG A 113 -5.71 -9.99 10.20
C ARG A 113 -6.59 -10.14 8.97
N ARG A 114 -7.13 -9.04 8.44
CA ARG A 114 -7.96 -9.06 7.24
C ARG A 114 -7.62 -7.90 6.30
N MET A 115 -7.37 -8.24 5.04
CA MET A 115 -7.09 -7.27 3.99
C MET A 115 -8.26 -7.16 3.02
N TYR A 116 -8.62 -5.93 2.71
CA TYR A 116 -9.63 -5.56 1.74
C TYR A 116 -8.98 -4.79 0.61
N LEU A 117 -9.61 -4.79 -0.56
CA LEU A 117 -9.26 -3.90 -1.67
C LEU A 117 -10.49 -3.67 -2.54
N SER A 118 -10.40 -2.66 -3.40
CA SER A 118 -11.35 -2.48 -4.49
C SER A 118 -10.61 -2.50 -5.82
N THR A 119 -11.27 -3.03 -6.84
CA THR A 119 -10.74 -3.03 -8.21
C THR A 119 -11.89 -2.86 -9.19
N LYS A 120 -11.61 -2.21 -10.33
CA LYS A 120 -12.58 -2.07 -11.42
C LYS A 120 -12.38 -3.13 -12.50
N ASP A 121 -11.13 -3.50 -12.77
CA ASP A 121 -10.75 -4.28 -13.95
C ASP A 121 -9.68 -5.38 -13.66
N LYS A 122 -9.23 -5.54 -12.41
CA LYS A 122 -8.21 -6.53 -12.02
C LYS A 122 -8.76 -7.64 -11.12
N GLU A 123 -10.06 -7.89 -11.13
CA GLU A 123 -10.71 -8.92 -10.31
C GLU A 123 -10.04 -10.29 -10.48
N GLY A 124 -9.79 -10.71 -11.72
CA GLY A 124 -9.12 -11.97 -12.01
C GLY A 124 -7.73 -12.07 -11.38
N PHE A 125 -6.94 -10.99 -11.41
CA PHE A 125 -5.62 -10.98 -10.77
C PHE A 125 -5.72 -11.23 -9.26
N TYR A 126 -6.60 -10.51 -8.55
CA TYR A 126 -6.75 -10.66 -7.11
C TYR A 126 -7.38 -12.00 -6.72
N ALA A 127 -8.30 -12.54 -7.53
CA ALA A 127 -8.83 -13.89 -7.32
C ALA A 127 -7.73 -14.96 -7.38
N HIS A 128 -6.75 -14.84 -8.29
CA HIS A 128 -5.58 -15.73 -8.35
C HIS A 128 -4.58 -15.55 -7.19
N LEU A 129 -4.76 -14.51 -6.37
CA LEU A 129 -4.04 -14.32 -5.10
C LEU A 129 -4.83 -14.83 -3.89
N GLY A 130 -6.07 -15.31 -4.09
CA GLY A 130 -6.94 -15.81 -3.01
C GLY A 130 -7.88 -14.76 -2.43
N TYR A 131 -8.02 -13.59 -3.05
CA TYR A 131 -9.05 -12.63 -2.65
C TYR A 131 -10.43 -13.07 -3.12
N GLU A 132 -11.42 -12.92 -2.24
CA GLU A 132 -12.82 -13.23 -2.51
C GLU A 132 -13.68 -11.96 -2.55
N LYS A 133 -14.82 -12.03 -3.27
CA LYS A 133 -15.79 -10.94 -3.26
C LYS A 133 -16.41 -10.80 -1.87
N CYS A 134 -16.59 -9.56 -1.44
CA CYS A 134 -17.23 -9.25 -0.16
C CYS A 134 -18.11 -7.99 -0.28
N GLN A 135 -18.80 -7.67 0.82
CA GLN A 135 -19.51 -6.40 0.92
C GLN A 135 -18.53 -5.21 0.96
N PRO A 136 -18.91 -4.04 0.42
CA PRO A 136 -18.07 -2.86 0.45
C PRO A 136 -17.66 -2.48 1.88
N VAL A 137 -16.42 -2.01 2.02
CA VAL A 137 -15.89 -1.42 3.25
C VAL A 137 -15.47 0.02 3.01
N LEU A 138 -15.39 0.81 4.08
CA LEU A 138 -14.95 2.20 4.03
C LEU A 138 -13.59 2.33 4.70
N SER A 139 -12.69 3.12 4.11
CA SER A 139 -11.51 3.57 4.85
C SER A 139 -11.82 4.92 5.52
N LEU A 140 -11.12 5.20 6.62
CA LEU A 140 -11.14 6.53 7.22
C LEU A 140 -10.49 7.59 6.31
N GLY A 141 -9.87 7.16 5.20
CA GLY A 141 -9.28 7.99 4.16
C GLY A 141 -8.40 9.10 4.72
N ASN A 142 -8.60 10.32 4.21
CA ASN A 142 -7.88 11.52 4.65
C ASN A 142 -8.26 11.99 6.07
N ASN A 143 -9.30 11.42 6.69
CA ASN A 143 -9.86 11.82 7.98
C ASN A 143 -9.45 10.92 9.15
N ALA A 144 -8.49 10.01 8.97
CA ALA A 144 -7.99 9.15 10.05
C ALA A 144 -7.60 9.93 11.31
N HIS A 145 -7.05 11.15 11.16
CA HIS A 145 -6.70 12.08 12.25
C HIS A 145 -7.91 12.67 13.02
N ARG A 146 -9.15 12.39 12.60
CA ARG A 146 -10.38 12.95 13.19
C ARG A 146 -11.18 11.93 13.99
N VAL A 147 -10.73 10.69 14.12
CA VAL A 147 -11.36 9.73 15.03
C VAL A 147 -10.87 10.04 16.44
N PRO A 148 -11.73 10.49 17.36
CA PRO A 148 -11.32 10.71 18.74
C PRO A 148 -10.89 9.38 19.39
N GLU A 149 -9.80 9.39 20.15
CA GLU A 149 -9.33 8.22 20.93
C GLU A 149 -10.43 7.63 21.84
N SER A 150 -11.45 8.41 22.18
CA SER A 150 -12.59 8.00 23.01
C SER A 150 -13.56 7.00 22.35
N MET A 151 -13.40 6.66 21.06
CA MET A 151 -14.18 5.59 20.42
C MET A 151 -13.56 4.19 20.55
N GLU A 152 -12.36 4.04 21.13
CA GLU A 152 -11.75 2.71 21.36
C GLU A 152 -12.38 1.93 22.52
N ASN A 153 -13.19 2.57 23.37
CA ASN A 153 -13.72 2.00 24.61
C ASN A 153 -15.26 1.94 24.71
N ILE A 154 -15.98 1.76 23.59
CA ILE A 154 -17.40 1.37 23.64
C ILE A 154 -17.68 0.25 22.65
N ALA A 155 -17.28 -0.96 23.02
CA ALA A 155 -17.93 -2.18 22.61
C ALA A 155 -17.96 -3.09 23.84
N MET A 156 -19.09 -3.06 24.55
CA MET A 156 -19.46 -4.06 25.55
C MET A 156 -20.26 -5.15 24.86
#